data_AF-A0A7H4LC30-F1
#
_entry.id   AF-A0A7H4LC30-F1
#
_cell.length_a   1.000
_cell.length_b   1.000
_cell.length_c   1.000
_cell.angle_alpha   90.00
_cell.angle_beta   90.00
_cell.angle_gamma   90.00
#
_symmetry.space_group_name_H-M   'P 1'
#
loop_
_entity.id
_entity.type
_entity.pdbx_description
1 polymer ?
#
loop_
_entity_poly.entity_id
_entity_poly.type
_entity_poly.pdbx_seq_one_letter_code
_entity_poly.pdbx_strand_id
1 'polypeptide(L)'
;MDNFIQNLPRAYPNTPLDHFAIYPIIDLHVGNFYLTFTNAVLYMLLTVVLVIFLFFVVTKKGGGKSVPNAWQSLVELIYDFVMNLVNEQIGGLSENVKQKFFPCISVTFTFLLFRNPQGMIPFSFTVISHFLITLALSFSTFIGITIIRFQRHGLHFLASYYVRESHCR
;
A
#
# COMPACT_ATOMS: atom_id res chain seq x y z
N MET A 1 -22.24 30.59 27.74
CA MET A 1 -21.78 30.99 26.39
C MET A 1 -21.30 29.74 25.65
N ASP A 2 -22.00 28.63 25.84
CA ASP A 2 -21.45 27.27 25.66
C ASP A 2 -22.25 26.48 24.62
N ASN A 3 -23.44 26.97 24.26
CA ASN A 3 -24.34 26.38 23.26
C ASN A 3 -24.08 26.88 21.83
N PHE A 4 -23.28 27.94 21.64
CA PHE A 4 -22.97 28.49 20.32
C PHE A 4 -21.75 27.81 19.68
N ILE A 5 -20.80 27.34 20.49
CA ILE A 5 -19.62 26.59 20.03
C ILE A 5 -19.98 25.17 19.56
N GLN A 6 -21.10 24.59 20.03
CA GLN A 6 -21.55 23.25 19.63
C GLN A 6 -22.10 23.15 18.19
N ASN A 7 -22.38 24.29 17.53
CA ASN A 7 -22.94 24.34 16.17
C ASN A 7 -21.92 24.70 15.07
N LEU A 8 -20.63 24.83 15.41
CA LEU A 8 -19.59 24.87 14.37
C LEU A 8 -19.22 23.44 13.94
N PRO A 9 -18.96 23.19 12.65
CA PRO A 9 -18.22 21.99 12.24
C PRO A 9 -16.95 21.94 13.07
N ARG A 10 -16.83 20.92 13.93
CA ARG A 10 -15.89 20.90 15.05
C ARG A 10 -14.45 21.11 14.56
N ALA A 11 -13.97 22.34 14.64
CA ALA A 11 -12.62 22.72 14.21
C ALA A 11 -11.55 22.29 15.23
N TYR A 12 -11.96 21.84 16.42
CA TYR A 12 -11.06 21.36 17.47
C TYR A 12 -11.40 19.91 17.89
N PRO A 13 -10.44 18.98 17.85
CA PRO A 13 -10.61 17.64 18.41
C PRO A 13 -10.74 17.76 19.92
N ASN A 14 -11.85 17.26 20.47
CA ASN A 14 -12.11 17.28 21.91
C ASN A 14 -11.47 16.07 22.59
N THR A 15 -11.17 15.02 21.81
CA THR A 15 -10.51 13.80 22.26
C THR A 15 -9.41 13.38 21.28
N PRO A 16 -8.37 12.66 21.74
CA PRO A 16 -7.31 12.15 20.84
C PRO A 16 -7.84 11.14 19.80
N LEU A 17 -9.04 10.58 20.01
CA LEU A 17 -9.68 9.64 19.10
C LEU A 17 -10.39 10.34 17.93
N ASP A 18 -10.75 11.62 18.05
CA ASP A 18 -11.41 12.38 16.97
C ASP A 18 -10.55 12.44 15.69
N HIS A 19 -9.23 12.33 15.83
CA HIS A 19 -8.30 12.33 14.70
C HIS A 19 -8.47 11.10 13.78
N PHE A 20 -9.04 10.01 14.28
CA PHE A 20 -9.31 8.78 13.52
C PHE A 20 -10.77 8.70 13.04
N ALA A 21 -11.60 9.69 13.33
CA ALA A 21 -12.99 9.68 12.92
C ALA A 21 -13.13 9.84 11.39
N ILE A 22 -13.96 8.99 10.79
CA ILE A 22 -14.28 9.05 9.36
C ILE A 22 -15.44 10.02 9.18
N TYR A 23 -15.18 11.15 8.53
CA TYR A 23 -16.22 12.12 8.19
C TYR A 23 -16.65 11.97 6.73
N PRO A 24 -17.96 11.95 6.46
CA PRO A 24 -18.48 12.07 5.11
C PRO A 24 -18.27 13.49 4.59
N ILE A 25 -17.80 13.63 3.34
CA ILE A 25 -17.61 14.92 2.66
C ILE A 25 -18.72 15.10 1.61
N ILE A 26 -18.98 14.07 0.79
CA ILE A 26 -19.96 14.10 -0.28
C ILE A 26 -20.76 12.80 -0.25
N ASP A 27 -22.07 12.89 -0.04
CA ASP A 27 -22.96 11.74 -0.11
C ASP A 27 -23.35 11.49 -1.57
N LEU A 28 -22.83 10.41 -2.16
CA LEU A 28 -23.28 9.92 -3.47
C LEU A 28 -24.18 8.70 -3.28
N HIS A 29 -25.43 8.86 -3.67
CA HIS A 29 -26.40 7.76 -3.70
C HIS A 29 -26.51 7.25 -5.13
N VAL A 30 -26.01 6.03 -5.38
CA VAL A 30 -26.14 5.35 -6.68
C VAL A 30 -27.14 4.21 -6.49
N GLY A 31 -28.42 4.50 -6.75
CA GLY A 31 -29.51 3.56 -6.49
C GLY A 31 -29.60 3.19 -5.00
N ASN A 32 -29.48 1.90 -4.68
CA ASN A 32 -29.47 1.40 -3.29
C ASN A 32 -28.08 1.37 -2.64
N PHE A 33 -27.02 1.79 -3.35
CA PHE A 33 -25.68 1.81 -2.79
C PHE A 33 -25.35 3.19 -2.22
N TYR A 34 -25.02 3.22 -0.93
CA TYR A 34 -24.52 4.41 -0.23
C TYR A 34 -23.01 4.52 -0.47
N LEU A 35 -22.61 5.28 -1.49
CA LEU A 35 -21.22 5.52 -1.83
C LEU A 35 -20.80 6.92 -1.35
N THR A 36 -20.70 7.08 -0.04
CA THR A 36 -20.27 8.36 0.54
C THR A 36 -18.76 8.55 0.37
N PHE A 37 -18.37 9.68 -0.23
CA PHE A 37 -16.99 10.11 -0.31
C PHE A 37 -16.55 10.65 1.05
N THR A 38 -15.64 9.95 1.71
CA THR A 38 -15.14 10.28 3.05
C THR A 38 -13.72 10.83 3.03
N ASN A 39 -13.27 11.41 4.14
CA ASN A 39 -11.86 11.80 4.33
C ASN A 39 -10.91 10.63 4.01
N ALA A 40 -11.26 9.40 4.41
CA ALA A 40 -10.45 8.22 4.13
C ALA A 40 -10.23 8.02 2.62
N VAL A 41 -11.29 8.15 1.82
CA VAL A 41 -11.22 8.03 0.35
C VAL A 41 -10.40 9.17 -0.24
N LEU A 42 -10.58 10.40 0.24
CA LEU A 42 -9.79 11.56 -0.20
C LEU A 42 -8.29 11.33 0.00
N TYR A 43 -7.88 10.93 1.19
CA TYR A 43 -6.48 10.70 1.50
C TYR A 43 -5.90 9.47 0.80
N MET A 44 -6.71 8.45 0.49
CA MET A 44 -6.28 7.33 -0.38
C MET A 44 -6.07 7.79 -1.83
N LEU A 45 -7.01 8.59 -2.37
CA LEU A 45 -6.91 9.15 -3.72
C LEU A 45 -5.67 10.06 -3.84
N LEU A 46 -5.41 10.88 -2.82
CA LEU A 46 -4.22 11.73 -2.75
C LEU A 46 -2.94 10.91 -2.88
N THR A 47 -2.83 9.77 -2.18
CA THR A 47 -1.68 8.87 -2.30
C THR A 47 -1.52 8.36 -3.73
N VAL A 48 -2.60 7.90 -4.36
CA VAL A 48 -2.58 7.38 -5.74
C VAL A 48 -2.14 8.46 -6.73
N VAL A 49 -2.71 9.67 -6.61
CA VAL A 49 -2.33 10.82 -7.45
C VAL A 49 -0.86 11.17 -7.26
N LEU A 50 -0.37 11.19 -6.03
CA LEU A 50 1.03 11.52 -5.73
C LEU A 50 2.00 10.48 -6.33
N VAL A 51 1.66 9.19 -6.22
CA VAL A 51 2.45 8.10 -6.83
C VAL A 51 2.47 8.23 -8.35
N ILE A 52 1.30 8.43 -8.98
CA ILE A 52 1.21 8.61 -10.44
C ILE A 52 1.99 9.84 -10.89
N PHE A 53 1.86 10.95 -10.15
CA PHE A 53 2.58 12.19 -10.42
C PHE A 53 4.09 11.98 -10.34
N LEU A 54 4.59 11.28 -9.33
CA LEU A 54 6.01 10.95 -9.19
C LEU A 54 6.52 10.18 -10.41
N PHE A 55 5.83 9.12 -10.82
CA PHE A 55 6.20 8.34 -12.01
C PHE A 55 6.09 9.15 -13.31
N PHE A 56 5.11 10.04 -13.41
CA PHE A 56 4.96 10.93 -14.56
C PHE A 56 6.14 11.90 -14.69
N VAL A 57 6.59 12.51 -13.59
CA VAL A 57 7.75 13.43 -13.54
C VAL A 57 9.04 12.73 -13.97
N VAL A 58 9.19 11.44 -13.62
CA VAL A 58 10.38 10.64 -13.95
C VAL A 58 10.36 10.11 -15.40
N THR A 59 9.18 9.98 -16.00
CA THR A 59 9.05 9.47 -17.37
C THR A 59 9.68 10.44 -18.40
N LYS A 60 10.22 9.92 -19.51
CA LYS A 60 10.89 10.72 -20.58
C LYS A 60 10.05 11.88 -21.13
N LYS A 61 8.72 11.79 -21.10
CA LYS A 61 7.80 12.89 -21.49
C LYS A 61 7.66 13.99 -20.42
N GLY A 62 7.97 13.70 -19.15
CA GLY A 62 7.88 14.61 -18.01
C GLY A 62 9.21 15.26 -17.58
N GLY A 63 10.35 14.92 -18.22
CA GLY A 63 11.65 15.54 -17.94
C GLY A 63 12.83 14.59 -17.74
N GLY A 64 12.66 13.28 -17.90
CA GLY A 64 13.75 12.29 -17.81
C GLY A 64 14.84 12.52 -18.85
N LYS A 65 16.00 13.04 -18.41
CA LYS A 65 17.19 13.30 -19.22
C LYS A 65 18.14 12.09 -19.12
N SER A 66 19.06 11.96 -20.08
CA SER A 66 20.13 10.95 -20.00
C SER A 66 21.05 11.16 -18.79
N VAL A 67 21.07 12.37 -18.23
CA VAL A 67 21.65 12.68 -16.92
C VAL A 67 20.50 12.71 -15.90
N PRO A 68 20.52 11.87 -14.86
CA PRO A 68 19.40 11.72 -13.95
C PRO A 68 19.15 13.01 -13.14
N ASN A 69 17.88 13.40 -13.07
CA ASN A 69 17.43 14.46 -12.16
C ASN A 69 17.30 13.89 -10.73
N ALA A 70 17.32 14.73 -9.69
CA ALA A 70 17.21 14.27 -8.29
C ALA A 70 15.97 13.39 -8.05
N TRP A 71 14.83 13.76 -8.63
CA TRP A 71 13.59 12.99 -8.56
C TRP A 71 13.66 11.65 -9.31
N GLN A 72 14.38 11.60 -10.42
CA GLN A 72 14.60 10.36 -11.18
C GLN A 72 15.52 9.42 -10.38
N SER A 73 16.60 9.94 -9.81
CA SER A 73 17.51 9.16 -8.96
C SER A 73 16.79 8.57 -7.74
N LEU A 74 15.86 9.30 -7.13
CA LEU A 74 15.05 8.77 -6.03
C LEU A 74 14.18 7.57 -6.45
N VAL A 75 13.53 7.65 -7.62
CA VAL A 75 12.69 6.55 -8.12
C VAL A 75 13.54 5.35 -8.55
N GLU A 76 14.68 5.59 -9.21
CA GLU A 76 15.65 4.54 -9.55
C GLU A 76 16.18 3.84 -8.28
N LEU A 77 16.49 4.59 -7.23
CA LEU A 77 16.91 4.03 -5.94
C LEU A 77 15.84 3.13 -5.33
N ILE A 78 14.57 3.56 -5.34
CA ILE A 78 13.44 2.76 -4.84
C ILE A 78 13.30 1.48 -5.67
N TYR A 79 13.41 1.59 -6.99
CA TYR A 79 13.32 0.45 -7.90
C TYR A 79 14.43 -0.58 -7.64
N ASP A 80 15.69 -0.13 -7.57
CA ASP A 80 16.85 -0.99 -7.32
C ASP A 80 16.80 -1.60 -5.92
N PHE A 81 16.34 -0.85 -4.91
CA PHE A 81 16.15 -1.37 -3.56
C PHE A 81 15.14 -2.52 -3.54
N VAL A 82 13.99 -2.37 -4.18
CA VAL A 82 12.98 -3.43 -4.26
C VAL A 82 13.51 -4.61 -5.07
N MET A 83 14.22 -4.37 -6.17
CA MET A 83 14.78 -5.44 -6.99
C MET A 83 15.79 -6.28 -6.22
N ASN A 84 16.71 -5.64 -5.49
CA ASN A 84 17.68 -6.31 -4.65
C ASN A 84 16.99 -7.10 -3.53
N LEU A 85 16.00 -6.50 -2.86
CA LEU A 85 15.21 -7.19 -1.84
C LEU A 85 14.55 -8.47 -2.39
N VAL A 86 13.92 -8.39 -3.57
CA VAL A 86 13.29 -9.56 -4.22
C VAL A 86 14.33 -10.62 -4.58
N ASN A 87 15.49 -10.21 -5.08
CA ASN A 87 16.53 -11.14 -5.52
C ASN A 87 17.17 -11.91 -4.36
N GLU A 88 17.41 -11.23 -3.23
CA GLU A 88 17.96 -11.81 -2.01
C GLU A 88 16.95 -12.68 -1.27
N GLN A 89 15.70 -12.22 -1.11
CA GLN A 89 14.69 -12.93 -0.30
C GLN A 89 14.07 -14.13 -1.03
N ILE A 90 13.93 -14.06 -2.36
CA ILE A 90 13.31 -15.13 -3.18
C ILE A 90 14.39 -15.99 -3.85
N GLY A 91 15.54 -16.17 -3.18
CA GLY A 91 16.67 -16.96 -3.67
C GLY A 91 16.26 -18.37 -4.15
N GLY A 92 16.85 -18.83 -5.25
CA GLY A 92 16.64 -20.19 -5.78
C GLY A 92 15.48 -20.39 -6.76
N LEU A 93 14.62 -19.39 -7.01
CA LEU A 93 13.65 -19.44 -8.11
C LEU A 93 14.21 -18.87 -9.42
N SER A 94 13.81 -19.47 -10.55
CA SER A 94 14.14 -18.97 -11.90
C SER A 94 13.77 -17.49 -12.05
N GLU A 95 14.63 -16.70 -12.73
CA GLU A 95 14.41 -15.26 -12.93
C GLU A 95 13.02 -14.92 -13.49
N ASN A 96 12.51 -15.74 -14.40
CA ASN A 96 11.17 -15.60 -14.98
C ASN A 96 10.06 -15.60 -13.92
N VAL A 97 10.28 -16.28 -12.79
CA VAL A 97 9.33 -16.32 -11.68
C VAL A 97 9.45 -15.05 -10.85
N LYS A 98 10.67 -14.61 -10.55
CA LYS A 98 10.92 -13.39 -9.78
C LYS A 98 10.29 -12.18 -10.45
N GLN A 99 10.46 -12.07 -11.77
CA GLN A 99 9.88 -10.97 -12.57
C GLN A 99 8.34 -10.95 -12.55
N LYS A 100 7.66 -12.08 -12.36
CA LYS A 100 6.19 -12.13 -12.24
C LYS A 100 5.69 -11.58 -10.90
N PHE A 101 6.45 -11.77 -9.82
CA PHE A 101 6.09 -11.26 -8.49
C PHE A 101 6.56 -9.83 -8.25
N PHE A 102 7.60 -9.40 -8.96
CA PHE A 102 8.21 -8.09 -8.80
C PHE A 102 7.19 -6.92 -8.85
N PRO A 103 6.26 -6.84 -9.82
CA PRO A 103 5.30 -5.73 -9.87
C PRO A 103 4.40 -5.65 -8.63
N CYS A 104 3.96 -6.79 -8.10
CA CYS A 104 3.10 -6.84 -6.91
C CYS A 104 3.84 -6.33 -5.66
N ILE A 105 5.10 -6.77 -5.50
CA ILE A 105 5.96 -6.36 -4.37
C ILE A 105 6.30 -4.87 -4.49
N SER A 106 6.69 -4.42 -5.69
CA SER A 106 7.01 -3.02 -5.97
C SER A 106 5.83 -2.10 -5.66
N VAL A 107 4.62 -2.41 -6.15
CA VAL A 107 3.42 -1.60 -5.87
C VAL A 107 3.09 -1.56 -4.38
N THR A 108 3.13 -2.71 -3.70
CA THR A 108 2.83 -2.79 -2.27
C THR A 108 3.85 -1.98 -1.45
N PHE A 109 5.13 -2.12 -1.78
CA PHE A 109 6.20 -1.37 -1.12
C PHE A 109 6.05 0.13 -1.33
N THR A 110 5.92 0.58 -2.59
CA THR A 110 5.77 2.00 -2.92
C THR A 110 4.50 2.58 -2.29
N PHE A 111 3.39 1.85 -2.29
CA PHE A 111 2.15 2.28 -1.62
C PHE A 111 2.38 2.50 -0.12
N LEU A 112 2.95 1.53 0.59
CA LEU A 112 3.23 1.65 2.03
C LEU A 112 4.25 2.76 2.32
N LEU A 113 5.25 2.93 1.44
CA LEU A 113 6.26 3.98 1.54
C LEU A 113 5.65 5.39 1.51
N PHE A 114 4.61 5.64 0.71
CA PHE A 114 3.94 6.94 0.68
C PHE A 114 2.91 7.10 1.80
N ARG A 115 2.22 6.02 2.16
CA ARG A 115 1.20 6.06 3.21
C ARG A 115 1.78 6.30 4.61
N ASN A 116 2.95 5.74 4.91
CA ASN A 116 3.55 5.86 6.25
C ASN A 116 3.95 7.30 6.61
N PRO A 117 4.73 8.03 5.80
CA PRO A 117 5.05 9.44 6.04
C PRO A 117 3.81 10.33 6.05
N GLN A 118 2.82 10.03 5.20
CA GLN A 118 1.54 10.76 5.18
C GLN A 118 0.81 10.66 6.52
N GLY A 119 1.01 9.58 7.29
CA GLY A 119 0.46 9.44 8.63
C GLY A 119 1.23 10.17 9.73
N MET A 120 2.42 10.70 9.43
CA MET A 120 3.22 11.53 10.34
C MET A 120 2.95 13.03 10.18
N ILE A 121 2.19 13.42 9.15
CA ILE A 121 1.85 14.82 8.89
C ILE A 121 0.80 15.27 9.91
N PRO A 122 1.02 16.35 10.69
CA PRO A 122 0.02 16.86 11.60
C PRO A 122 -1.24 17.27 10.81
N PHE A 123 -2.42 16.98 11.37
CA PHE A 123 -3.73 17.17 10.73
C PHE A 123 -4.08 16.24 9.55
N SER A 124 -3.23 15.28 9.20
CA SER A 124 -3.50 14.28 8.16
C SER A 124 -4.34 13.10 8.68
N PHE A 125 -5.13 12.45 7.82
CA PHE A 125 -5.87 11.25 8.19
C PHE A 125 -5.10 9.98 7.80
N THR A 126 -4.75 9.18 8.80
CA THR A 126 -3.99 7.94 8.60
C THR A 126 -4.91 6.75 8.34
N VAL A 127 -5.12 6.46 7.06
CA VAL A 127 -5.90 5.29 6.61
C VAL A 127 -5.29 3.96 7.09
N ILE A 128 -3.96 3.85 7.23
CA ILE A 128 -3.28 2.63 7.73
C ILE A 128 -3.62 2.33 9.20
N SER A 129 -3.96 3.35 10.00
CA SER A 129 -4.35 3.15 11.41
C SER A 129 -5.65 2.36 11.55
N HIS A 130 -6.44 2.27 10.47
CA HIS A 130 -7.64 1.44 10.45
C HIS A 130 -7.25 -0.02 10.26
N PHE A 131 -7.42 -0.79 11.34
CA PHE A 131 -7.10 -2.22 11.37
C PHE A 131 -7.71 -3.01 10.21
N LEU A 132 -8.94 -2.68 9.82
CA LEU A 132 -9.65 -3.34 8.70
C LEU A 132 -8.86 -3.27 7.38
N ILE A 133 -8.23 -2.14 7.09
CA ILE A 133 -7.58 -1.89 5.80
C ILE A 133 -6.24 -2.65 5.75
N THR A 134 -5.50 -2.62 6.85
CA THR A 134 -4.26 -3.39 7.01
C THR A 134 -4.53 -4.90 6.98
N LEU A 135 -5.61 -5.36 7.62
CA LEU A 135 -6.04 -6.76 7.52
C LEU A 135 -6.41 -7.14 6.09
N ALA A 136 -7.17 -6.30 5.38
CA ALA A 136 -7.56 -6.57 4.00
C ALA A 136 -6.33 -6.74 3.09
N LEU A 137 -5.33 -5.88 3.23
CA LEU A 137 -4.07 -5.98 2.47
C LEU A 137 -3.31 -7.27 2.80
N SER A 138 -3.23 -7.62 4.09
CA SER A 138 -2.56 -8.83 4.57
C SER A 138 -3.25 -10.10 4.06
N PHE A 139 -4.57 -10.24 4.24
CA PHE A 139 -5.34 -11.38 3.75
C PHE A 139 -5.30 -11.48 2.23
N SER A 140 -5.41 -10.36 1.50
CA SER A 140 -5.30 -10.35 0.04
C SER A 140 -3.97 -10.94 -0.44
N THR A 141 -2.86 -10.52 0.18
CA THR A 141 -1.53 -11.02 -0.17
C THR A 141 -1.36 -12.49 0.21
N PHE A 142 -1.84 -12.88 1.40
CA PHE A 142 -1.81 -14.26 1.87
C PHE A 142 -2.57 -15.21 0.96
N ILE A 143 -3.80 -14.85 0.58
CA ILE A 143 -4.64 -15.63 -0.35
C ILE A 143 -3.97 -15.69 -1.72
N GLY A 144 -3.44 -14.57 -2.23
CA GLY A 144 -2.76 -14.52 -3.52
C GLY A 144 -1.55 -15.48 -3.59
N ILE A 145 -0.69 -15.48 -2.57
CA ILE A 145 0.45 -16.40 -2.50
C ILE A 145 -0.02 -17.85 -2.37
N THR A 146 -1.07 -18.10 -1.59
CA THR A 146 -1.64 -19.45 -1.37
C THR A 146 -2.15 -20.04 -2.68
N ILE A 147 -2.87 -19.26 -3.49
CA ILE A 147 -3.35 -19.67 -4.82
C ILE A 147 -2.17 -20.03 -5.73
N ILE A 148 -1.17 -19.17 -5.82
CA ILE A 148 -0.01 -19.40 -6.70
C ILE A 148 0.79 -20.63 -6.25
N ARG A 149 0.90 -20.85 -4.94
CA ARG A 149 1.57 -22.02 -4.37
C ARG A 149 0.82 -23.31 -4.70
N PHE A 150 -0.50 -23.30 -4.58
CA PHE A 150 -1.35 -24.44 -4.92
C PHE A 150 -1.25 -24.79 -6.41
N GLN A 151 -1.26 -23.78 -7.29
CA GLN A 151 -1.10 -23.99 -8.74
C GLN A 151 0.25 -24.60 -9.13
N ARG A 152 1.34 -24.27 -8.41
CA ARG A 152 2.68 -24.77 -8.75
C ARG A 152 3.02 -26.14 -8.17
N HIS A 153 2.54 -26.44 -6.95
CA HIS A 153 2.95 -27.65 -6.23
C HIS A 153 1.79 -28.64 -5.98
N GLY A 154 0.54 -28.27 -6.27
CA GLY A 154 -0.63 -29.14 -6.07
C GLY A 154 -0.75 -29.65 -4.63
N LEU A 155 -1.18 -30.89 -4.45
CA LEU A 155 -1.31 -31.55 -3.13
C LEU A 155 0.05 -31.87 -2.48
N HIS A 156 1.16 -31.84 -3.24
CA HIS A 156 2.51 -32.02 -2.69
C HIS A 156 2.97 -30.83 -1.84
N PHE A 157 2.23 -29.71 -1.85
CA PHE A 157 2.42 -28.61 -0.92
C PHE A 157 2.26 -29.02 0.55
N LEU A 158 1.31 -29.91 0.86
CA LEU A 158 1.05 -30.36 2.23
C LEU A 158 2.20 -31.20 2.80
N ALA A 159 2.96 -31.89 1.93
CA ALA A 159 4.12 -32.67 2.34
C ALA A 159 5.29 -31.78 2.83
N SER A 160 5.36 -30.52 2.39
CA SER A 160 6.38 -29.57 2.88
C SER A 160 6.12 -29.08 4.31
N TYR A 161 4.94 -29.36 4.88
CA TYR A 161 4.62 -29.04 6.28
C TYR A 161 5.14 -30.11 7.26
N TYR A 162 5.50 -31.29 6.75
CA TYR A 162 6.22 -32.28 7.54
C TYR A 162 7.71 -31.96 7.47
N VAL A 163 8.33 -31.72 8.64
CA VAL A 163 9.79 -31.68 8.77
C VAL A 163 10.33 -33.02 8.31
N ARG A 164 11.02 -33.03 7.16
CA ARG A 164 11.75 -34.21 6.72
C ARG A 164 13.00 -34.32 7.57
N GLU A 165 13.04 -35.29 8.49
CA GLU A 165 14.29 -35.65 9.16
C GLU A 165 15.30 -36.06 8.09
N SER A 166 16.24 -35.16 7.79
CA SER A 166 17.39 -35.48 6.96
C SER A 166 18.35 -36.30 7.81
N HIS A 167 18.32 -37.61 7.58
CA HIS A 167 19.30 -38.55 8.10
C HIS A 167 20.72 -38.05 7.77
N CYS A 168 21.51 -37.72 8.80
CA CYS A 168 22.92 -37.42 8.68
C CYS A 168 23.65 -38.60 8.03
N ARG A 169 24.34 -38.34 6.92
CA ARG A 169 25.48 -39.12 6.45
C ARG A 169 26.51 -38.18 5.85
#